data_AF-A0A7W1GBP7-F1
#
_entry.id   AF-A0A7W1GBP7-F1
#
_cell.length_a   1.000
_cell.length_b   1.000
_cell.length_c   1.000
_cell.angle_alpha   90.00
_cell.angle_beta   90.00
_cell.angle_gamma   90.00
#
_symmetry.space_group_name_H-M   'P 1'
#
loop_
_entity.id
_entity.type
_entity.pdbx_description
1 polymer ?
#
loop_
_entity_poly.entity_id
_entity_poly.type
_entity_poly.pdbx_seq_one_letter_code
_entity_poly.pdbx_strand_id
1 'polypeptide(L)'
;MITYQGLPAPVIRDFLSREQSRLAYAPGTEFHIGKIEMVANTGTYLDSPFHRYEHGKDLAQLPLASLADLDTVVIRATRFAECAVGEEAFAGRDLQGKAVLIHTGWDAHWRTDKYFEGHPFLTKEAAEYLAAVRAALVGIDSLNIDDVADLARPVHSILLGADIHIVEHLCNIASLPDEGAKFFAVPVKVKTFGTFPVRAFAIVG
;
A
#
# COMPACT_ATOMS: atom_id res chain seq x y z
N MET A 1 -10.29 -0.41 14.26
CA MET A 1 -9.61 0.87 13.95
C MET A 1 -10.04 1.28 12.55
N ILE A 2 -10.47 2.52 12.38
CA ILE A 2 -10.81 3.07 11.07
C ILE A 2 -9.50 3.58 10.45
N THR A 3 -9.22 3.20 9.20
CA THR A 3 -8.00 3.61 8.48
C THR A 3 -8.30 4.49 7.28
N TYR A 4 -9.56 4.57 6.87
CA TYR A 4 -10.05 5.40 5.79
C TYR A 4 -11.46 5.88 6.14
N GLN A 5 -11.75 7.17 6.01
CA GLN A 5 -13.05 7.72 6.39
C GLN A 5 -14.17 7.13 5.52
N GLY A 6 -15.27 6.72 6.15
CA GLY A 6 -16.41 6.07 5.48
C GLY A 6 -16.33 4.54 5.37
N LEU A 7 -15.17 3.93 5.64
CA LEU A 7 -15.05 2.47 5.71
C LEU A 7 -15.29 1.95 7.15
N PRO A 8 -16.00 0.82 7.33
CA PRO A 8 -16.19 0.22 8.64
C PRO A 8 -14.88 -0.29 9.21
N ALA A 9 -14.74 -0.24 10.54
CA ALA A 9 -13.63 -0.87 11.22
C ALA A 9 -13.67 -2.41 11.06
N PRO A 10 -12.51 -3.09 11.00
CA PRO A 10 -12.44 -4.55 11.02
C PRO A 10 -13.13 -5.15 12.24
N VAL A 11 -13.86 -6.25 12.02
CA VAL A 11 -14.43 -7.08 13.08
C VAL A 11 -13.54 -8.31 13.26
N ILE A 12 -12.91 -8.41 14.42
CA ILE A 12 -12.04 -9.53 14.81
C ILE A 12 -12.76 -10.34 15.89
N ARG A 13 -12.92 -11.64 15.66
CA ARG A 13 -13.63 -12.54 16.57
C ARG A 13 -13.12 -13.97 16.46
N ASP A 14 -13.46 -14.79 17.43
CA ASP A 14 -13.23 -16.23 17.34
C ASP A 14 -14.23 -16.85 16.35
N PHE A 15 -13.72 -17.66 15.42
CA PHE A 15 -14.53 -18.65 14.72
C PHE A 15 -14.65 -19.92 15.58
N LEU A 16 -13.54 -20.31 16.22
CA LEU A 16 -13.49 -21.37 17.21
C LEU A 16 -12.60 -20.92 18.38
N SER A 17 -13.19 -20.74 19.55
CA SER A 17 -12.42 -20.43 20.77
C SER A 17 -11.71 -21.67 21.31
N ARG A 18 -10.69 -21.48 22.16
CA ARG A 18 -10.01 -22.60 22.81
C ARG A 18 -10.96 -23.42 23.66
N GLU A 19 -11.82 -22.75 24.42
CA GLU A 19 -12.85 -23.38 25.25
C GLU A 19 -13.81 -24.24 24.42
N GLN A 20 -14.30 -23.71 23.30
CA GLN A 20 -15.16 -24.46 22.38
C GLN A 20 -14.42 -25.64 21.74
N SER A 21 -13.15 -25.46 21.40
CA SER A 21 -12.35 -26.53 20.79
C SER A 21 -12.19 -27.74 21.71
N ARG A 22 -12.05 -27.53 23.03
CA ARG A 22 -11.92 -28.64 24.02
C ARG A 22 -13.13 -29.58 24.04
N LEU A 23 -14.30 -29.13 23.59
CA LEU A 23 -15.51 -29.95 23.50
C LEU A 23 -15.48 -30.91 22.30
N ALA A 24 -14.65 -30.61 21.28
CA ALA A 24 -14.59 -31.35 20.03
C ALA A 24 -13.30 -32.19 19.87
N TYR A 25 -12.25 -31.89 20.65
CA TYR A 25 -10.95 -32.55 20.57
C TYR A 25 -10.62 -33.38 21.83
N ALA A 26 -9.66 -34.29 21.69
CA ALA A 26 -9.21 -35.15 22.79
C ALA A 26 -8.61 -34.33 23.96
N PRO A 27 -8.65 -34.85 25.20
CA PRO A 27 -8.05 -34.18 26.35
C PRO A 27 -6.59 -33.78 26.10
N GLY A 28 -6.25 -32.53 26.43
CA GLY A 28 -4.93 -31.95 26.20
C GLY A 28 -4.71 -31.35 24.80
N THR A 29 -5.70 -31.41 23.90
CA THR A 29 -5.65 -30.80 22.56
C THR A 29 -6.64 -29.65 22.46
N GLU A 30 -6.18 -28.46 22.09
CA GLU A 30 -7.03 -27.28 21.86
C GLU A 30 -6.51 -26.41 20.71
N PHE A 31 -7.44 -25.77 20.01
CA PHE A 31 -7.14 -24.87 18.90
C PHE A 31 -7.84 -23.54 19.09
N HIS A 32 -7.28 -22.51 18.48
CA HIS A 32 -7.95 -21.23 18.28
C HIS A 32 -7.99 -20.96 16.78
N ILE A 33 -9.16 -20.62 16.27
CA ILE A 33 -9.34 -20.21 14.88
C ILE A 33 -10.00 -18.85 14.91
N GLY A 34 -9.27 -17.82 14.49
CA GLY A 34 -9.79 -16.47 14.35
C GLY A 34 -10.58 -16.26 13.06
N LYS A 35 -11.50 -15.31 13.07
CA LYS A 35 -12.18 -14.75 11.89
C LYS A 35 -11.95 -13.25 11.86
N ILE A 36 -11.64 -12.76 10.67
CA ILE A 36 -11.54 -11.34 10.37
C ILE A 36 -12.54 -11.01 9.27
N GLU A 37 -13.33 -9.97 9.49
CA GLU A 37 -14.24 -9.38 8.51
C GLU A 37 -13.86 -7.91 8.35
N MET A 38 -13.40 -7.52 7.16
CA MET A 38 -12.85 -6.18 6.92
C MET A 38 -12.96 -5.78 5.45
N VAL A 39 -12.97 -4.47 5.20
CA VAL A 39 -12.74 -3.92 3.86
C VAL A 39 -11.26 -4.05 3.53
N ALA A 40 -10.95 -4.35 2.28
CA ALA A 40 -9.61 -4.67 1.82
C ALA A 40 -8.63 -3.47 1.86
N ASN A 41 -9.15 -2.26 1.67
CA ASN A 41 -8.44 -0.99 1.87
C ASN A 41 -8.33 -0.64 3.37
N THR A 42 -7.74 -1.55 4.17
CA THR A 42 -7.53 -1.38 5.60
C THR A 42 -6.04 -1.41 5.96
N GLY A 43 -5.56 -0.37 6.65
CA GLY A 43 -4.15 -0.27 7.07
C GLY A 43 -3.22 -0.11 5.88
N THR A 44 -2.00 -0.64 5.95
CA THR A 44 -1.12 -0.73 4.79
C THR A 44 -1.63 -1.82 3.85
N TYR A 45 -1.98 -1.47 2.63
CA TYR A 45 -2.49 -2.39 1.61
C TYR A 45 -1.83 -2.15 0.26
N LEU A 46 -1.96 -3.13 -0.61
CA LEU A 46 -1.55 -3.03 -2.00
C LEU A 46 -2.79 -2.95 -2.90
N ASP A 47 -2.72 -2.10 -3.92
CA ASP A 47 -3.68 -2.04 -5.01
C ASP A 47 -3.10 -2.66 -6.28
N SER A 48 -3.89 -3.54 -6.89
CA SER A 48 -3.65 -4.17 -8.18
C SER A 48 -4.44 -3.45 -9.28
N PRO A 49 -4.13 -3.70 -10.57
CA PRO A 49 -4.89 -3.13 -11.68
C PRO A 49 -6.41 -3.37 -11.59
N PHE A 50 -6.84 -4.51 -11.04
CA PHE A 50 -8.26 -4.81 -10.83
C PHE A 50 -8.98 -3.82 -9.91
N HIS A 51 -8.26 -3.12 -9.01
CA HIS A 51 -8.86 -2.09 -8.15
C HIS A 51 -9.53 -0.97 -8.97
N ARG A 52 -8.91 -0.61 -10.10
CA ARG A 52 -9.39 0.46 -10.98
C ARG A 52 -10.09 -0.06 -12.24
N TYR A 53 -9.62 -1.16 -12.79
CA TYR A 53 -10.04 -1.68 -14.09
C TYR A 53 -10.68 -3.05 -13.94
N GLU A 54 -11.96 -3.20 -14.31
CA GLU A 54 -12.72 -4.45 -14.17
C GLU A 54 -12.04 -5.69 -14.79
N HIS A 55 -11.23 -5.48 -15.84
CA HIS A 55 -10.48 -6.54 -16.53
C HIS A 55 -8.97 -6.50 -16.24
N GLY A 56 -8.55 -5.67 -15.28
CA GLY A 56 -7.18 -5.63 -14.79
C GLY A 56 -6.81 -6.89 -14.02
N LYS A 57 -5.51 -7.12 -13.84
CA LYS A 57 -5.00 -8.25 -13.05
C LYS A 57 -5.44 -8.12 -11.59
N ASP A 58 -6.06 -9.16 -11.06
CA ASP A 58 -6.37 -9.28 -9.63
C ASP A 58 -5.13 -9.73 -8.83
N LEU A 59 -5.25 -9.75 -7.50
CA LEU A 59 -4.15 -10.17 -6.61
C LEU A 59 -3.63 -11.59 -6.87
N ALA A 60 -4.45 -12.48 -7.45
CA ALA A 60 -4.03 -13.83 -7.77
C ALA A 60 -3.21 -13.94 -9.06
N GLN A 61 -3.23 -12.89 -9.89
CA GLN A 61 -2.56 -12.82 -11.19
C GLN A 61 -1.26 -12.00 -11.15
N LEU A 62 -0.98 -11.29 -10.05
CA LEU A 62 0.23 -10.48 -9.94
C LEU A 62 1.50 -11.35 -9.92
N PRO A 63 2.53 -11.02 -10.72
CA PRO A 63 3.80 -11.73 -10.66
C PRO A 63 4.56 -11.34 -9.38
N LEU A 64 5.10 -12.32 -8.65
CA LEU A 64 5.87 -12.05 -7.42
C LEU A 64 7.06 -11.11 -7.64
N ALA A 65 7.69 -11.17 -8.82
CA ALA A 65 8.80 -10.31 -9.19
C ALA A 65 8.44 -8.81 -9.29
N SER A 66 7.16 -8.44 -9.34
CA SER A 66 6.72 -7.04 -9.27
C SER A 66 6.34 -6.60 -7.85
N LEU A 67 6.54 -7.46 -6.83
CA LEU A 67 6.02 -7.27 -5.47
C LEU A 67 7.04 -7.58 -4.36
N ALA A 68 8.06 -8.37 -4.67
CA ALA A 68 9.03 -8.90 -3.73
C ALA A 68 10.45 -8.67 -4.23
N ASP A 69 11.36 -8.43 -3.28
CA ASP A 69 12.80 -8.25 -3.54
C ASP A 69 13.10 -7.14 -4.56
N LEU A 70 12.27 -6.09 -4.55
CA LEU A 70 12.42 -4.95 -5.45
C LEU A 70 13.54 -4.05 -4.97
N ASP A 71 14.46 -3.69 -5.87
CA ASP A 71 15.38 -2.57 -5.61
C ASP A 71 14.56 -1.33 -5.27
N THR A 72 14.94 -0.66 -4.19
CA THR A 72 14.15 0.43 -3.62
C THR A 72 14.86 1.76 -3.82
N VAL A 73 14.10 2.76 -4.26
CA VAL A 73 14.50 4.17 -4.26
C VAL A 73 13.53 4.94 -3.39
N VAL A 74 14.05 5.63 -2.37
CA VAL A 74 13.25 6.50 -1.51
C VAL A 74 13.34 7.94 -2.01
N ILE A 75 12.17 8.53 -2.27
CA ILE A 75 12.03 9.92 -2.67
C ILE A 75 11.66 10.74 -1.44
N ARG A 76 12.54 11.67 -1.06
CA ARG A 76 12.36 12.52 0.13
C ARG A 76 11.50 13.72 -0.21
N ALA A 77 10.22 13.62 0.10
CA ALA A 77 9.20 14.63 -0.15
C ALA A 77 8.71 15.35 1.11
N THR A 78 9.56 15.46 2.14
CA THR A 78 9.21 16.10 3.41
C THR A 78 9.26 17.63 3.40
N ARG A 79 9.77 18.24 2.31
CA ARG A 79 10.02 19.68 2.19
C ARG A 79 9.09 20.40 1.21
N PHE A 80 8.16 19.69 0.58
CA PHE A 80 7.21 20.33 -0.31
C PHE A 80 6.24 21.19 0.53
N ALA A 81 6.23 22.49 0.25
CA ALA A 81 5.35 23.45 0.93
C ALA A 81 3.88 23.20 0.59
N GLU A 82 3.63 22.56 -0.56
CA GLU A 82 2.34 22.11 -1.03
C GLU A 82 2.22 20.60 -0.80
N CYS A 83 1.01 20.10 -0.55
CA CYS A 83 0.74 18.67 -0.37
C CYS A 83 0.96 17.85 -1.67
N ALA A 84 1.20 18.52 -2.80
CA ALA A 84 1.37 17.90 -4.10
C ALA A 84 2.86 17.62 -4.38
N VAL A 85 3.20 16.35 -4.61
CA VAL A 85 4.54 15.91 -5.03
C VAL A 85 4.55 15.78 -6.55
N GLY A 86 5.26 16.70 -7.22
CA GLY A 86 5.35 16.75 -8.68
C GLY A 86 6.45 15.88 -9.28
N GLU A 87 6.52 15.87 -10.61
CA GLU A 87 7.50 15.07 -11.36
C GLU A 87 8.96 15.44 -11.08
N GLU A 88 9.21 16.69 -10.67
CA GLU A 88 10.53 17.21 -10.35
C GLU A 88 11.21 16.44 -9.20
N ALA A 89 10.42 15.80 -8.33
CA ALA A 89 10.91 14.97 -7.23
C ALA A 89 11.70 13.74 -7.72
N PHE A 90 11.48 13.31 -8.97
CA PHE A 90 12.04 12.09 -9.56
C PHE A 90 13.21 12.35 -10.52
N ALA A 91 13.50 13.62 -10.81
CA ALA A 91 14.49 14.00 -11.80
C ALA A 91 15.88 13.39 -11.51
N GLY A 92 16.46 12.74 -12.53
CA GLY A 92 17.81 12.17 -12.46
C GLY A 92 17.93 10.86 -11.67
N ARG A 93 16.82 10.25 -11.23
CA ARG A 93 16.83 8.96 -10.54
C ARG A 93 16.60 7.81 -11.52
N ASP A 94 17.29 6.69 -11.29
CA ASP A 94 17.02 5.43 -11.98
C ASP A 94 15.90 4.68 -11.26
N LEU A 95 14.70 4.67 -11.84
CA LEU A 95 13.48 4.13 -11.23
C LEU A 95 12.93 2.88 -11.95
N GLN A 96 13.52 2.49 -13.08
CA GLN A 96 12.97 1.43 -13.92
C GLN A 96 12.97 0.08 -13.18
N GLY A 97 11.79 -0.54 -13.08
CA GLY A 97 11.63 -1.84 -12.42
C GLY A 97 11.81 -1.82 -10.89
N LYS A 98 11.90 -0.63 -10.27
CA LYS A 98 12.15 -0.45 -8.84
C LYS A 98 10.87 -0.17 -8.06
N ALA A 99 10.93 -0.39 -6.75
CA ALA A 99 9.97 0.16 -5.80
C ALA A 99 10.34 1.62 -5.49
N VAL A 100 9.45 2.54 -5.82
CA VAL A 100 9.61 3.97 -5.56
C VAL A 100 8.79 4.36 -4.34
N LEU A 101 9.46 4.64 -3.22
CA LEU A 101 8.81 4.94 -1.95
C LEU A 101 8.84 6.44 -1.66
N ILE A 102 7.68 7.07 -1.62
CA ILE A 102 7.50 8.50 -1.38
C ILE A 102 7.43 8.73 0.13
N HIS A 103 8.50 9.31 0.68
CA HIS A 103 8.58 9.67 2.08
C HIS A 103 8.13 11.12 2.26
N THR A 104 6.91 11.29 2.76
CA THR A 104 6.31 12.60 3.04
C THR A 104 6.37 12.94 4.53
N GLY A 105 6.55 11.93 5.39
CA GLY A 105 6.52 12.06 6.85
C GLY A 105 5.09 12.12 7.42
N TRP A 106 4.07 11.85 6.60
CA TRP A 106 2.67 11.93 7.00
C TRP A 106 2.24 10.81 7.96
N ASP A 107 3.00 9.72 8.01
CA ASP A 107 2.81 8.62 8.95
C ASP A 107 2.91 9.06 10.42
N ALA A 108 3.58 10.18 10.71
CA ALA A 108 3.59 10.83 12.02
C ALA A 108 2.19 11.20 12.54
N HIS A 109 1.21 11.38 11.65
CA HIS A 109 -0.18 11.69 12.00
C HIS A 109 -1.07 10.46 12.15
N TRP A 110 -0.55 9.25 11.90
CA TRP A 110 -1.33 8.01 11.97
C TRP A 110 -2.13 7.91 13.28
N ARG A 111 -3.40 7.47 13.18
CA ARG A 111 -4.37 7.39 14.30
C ARG A 111 -4.77 8.73 14.90
N THR A 112 -4.61 9.82 14.19
CA THR A 112 -5.18 11.13 14.54
C THR A 112 -6.09 11.62 13.43
N ASP A 113 -7.02 12.53 13.75
CA ASP A 113 -7.90 13.13 12.73
C ASP A 113 -7.11 13.85 11.64
N LYS A 114 -5.94 14.42 12.00
CA LYS A 114 -5.05 15.09 11.07
C LYS A 114 -4.59 14.19 9.92
N TYR A 115 -4.51 12.87 10.13
CA TYR A 115 -4.12 11.94 9.07
C TYR A 115 -5.05 11.99 7.86
N PHE A 116 -6.32 12.33 8.08
CA PHE A 116 -7.36 12.35 7.04
C PHE A 116 -7.47 13.69 6.29
N GLU A 117 -6.73 14.72 6.70
CA GLU A 117 -6.94 16.10 6.24
C GLU A 117 -5.68 16.77 5.71
N GLY A 118 -5.72 17.17 4.43
CA GLY A 118 -4.61 17.85 3.76
C GLY A 118 -3.36 16.96 3.68
N HIS A 119 -3.55 15.68 3.38
CA HIS A 119 -2.46 14.74 3.25
C HIS A 119 -1.69 14.96 1.94
N PRO A 120 -0.38 14.66 1.92
CA PRO A 120 0.39 14.65 0.70
C PRO A 120 -0.08 13.59 -0.31
N PHE A 121 0.07 13.89 -1.59
CA PHE A 121 -0.31 13.04 -2.72
C PHE A 121 0.63 13.30 -3.92
N LEU A 122 0.58 12.45 -4.96
CA LEU A 122 1.33 12.66 -6.21
C LEU A 122 0.50 13.46 -7.21
N THR A 123 1.12 14.34 -7.99
CA THR A 123 0.41 14.97 -9.11
C THR A 123 0.18 13.98 -10.25
N LYS A 124 -0.69 14.38 -11.19
CA LYS A 124 -0.89 13.62 -12.43
C LYS A 124 0.44 13.48 -13.20
N GLU A 125 1.21 14.55 -13.31
CA GLU A 125 2.49 14.60 -14.03
C GLU A 125 3.51 13.65 -13.38
N ALA A 126 3.55 13.59 -12.04
CA ALA A 126 4.35 12.61 -11.31
C ALA A 126 3.98 11.16 -11.69
N ALA A 127 2.68 10.85 -11.79
CA ALA A 127 2.22 9.53 -12.20
C ALA A 127 2.59 9.20 -13.66
N GLU A 128 2.44 10.17 -14.57
CA GLU A 128 2.84 10.02 -15.99
C GLU A 128 4.34 9.78 -16.12
N TYR A 129 5.16 10.50 -15.35
CA TYR A 129 6.60 10.29 -15.29
C TYR A 129 6.95 8.88 -14.82
N LEU A 130 6.37 8.44 -13.68
CA LEU A 130 6.61 7.11 -13.09
C LEU A 130 6.19 5.98 -14.03
N ALA A 131 5.08 6.16 -14.76
CA ALA A 131 4.64 5.26 -15.81
C ALA A 131 5.62 5.21 -16.98
N ALA A 132 6.08 6.37 -17.46
CA ALA A 132 7.01 6.46 -18.59
C ALA A 132 8.36 5.78 -18.29
N VAL A 133 8.89 5.94 -17.07
CA VAL A 133 10.14 5.28 -16.64
C VAL A 133 9.94 3.82 -16.24
N ARG A 134 8.69 3.34 -16.17
CA ARG A 134 8.30 1.97 -15.83
C ARG A 134 8.79 1.54 -14.45
N ALA A 135 8.45 2.32 -13.42
CA ALA A 135 8.56 1.84 -12.04
C ALA A 135 7.79 0.51 -11.87
N ALA A 136 8.23 -0.37 -10.97
CA ALA A 136 7.52 -1.62 -10.71
C ALA A 136 6.37 -1.43 -9.70
N LEU A 137 6.60 -0.57 -8.71
CA LEU A 137 5.71 -0.33 -7.59
C LEU A 137 5.93 1.09 -7.07
N VAL A 138 4.86 1.76 -6.66
CA VAL A 138 4.93 3.07 -6.00
C VAL A 138 4.26 2.97 -4.63
N GLY A 139 4.97 3.37 -3.59
CA GLY A 139 4.46 3.37 -2.22
C GLY A 139 4.47 4.77 -1.63
N ILE A 140 3.48 5.10 -0.80
CA ILE A 140 3.40 6.39 -0.09
C ILE A 140 3.03 6.20 1.38
N ASP A 141 3.58 7.04 2.25
CA ASP A 141 3.30 7.05 3.69
C ASP A 141 2.11 7.93 4.10
N SER A 142 1.27 8.30 3.15
CA SER A 142 0.08 9.15 3.33
C SER A 142 -1.24 8.37 3.22
N LEU A 143 -2.37 9.07 3.40
CA LEU A 143 -3.72 8.51 3.33
C LEU A 143 -4.06 7.91 1.96
N ASN A 144 -3.67 8.60 0.90
CA ASN A 144 -3.97 8.20 -0.47
C ASN A 144 -2.92 8.80 -1.41
N ILE A 145 -2.59 8.09 -2.47
CA ILE A 145 -1.61 8.54 -3.48
C ILE A 145 -2.18 9.64 -4.38
N ASP A 146 -3.51 9.77 -4.48
CA ASP A 146 -4.21 10.86 -5.18
C ASP A 146 -4.70 11.93 -4.21
N ASP A 147 -4.94 13.14 -4.73
CA ASP A 147 -5.74 14.16 -4.04
C ASP A 147 -7.15 13.63 -3.78
N VAL A 148 -7.60 13.66 -2.52
CA VAL A 148 -8.95 13.25 -2.17
C VAL A 148 -10.06 14.18 -2.62
N ALA A 149 -9.73 15.43 -2.93
CA ALA A 149 -10.64 16.39 -3.52
C ALA A 149 -10.85 16.15 -5.03
N ASP A 150 -9.88 15.56 -5.73
CA ASP A 150 -10.02 15.22 -7.15
C ASP A 150 -10.71 13.86 -7.32
N LEU A 151 -11.96 13.90 -7.78
CA LEU A 151 -12.76 12.70 -8.04
C LEU A 151 -12.27 11.88 -9.25
N ALA A 152 -11.39 12.43 -10.09
CA ALA A 152 -10.84 11.71 -11.23
C ALA A 152 -9.81 10.65 -10.84
N ARG A 153 -9.10 10.84 -9.72
CA ARG A 153 -8.04 9.95 -9.22
C ARG A 153 -7.04 9.56 -10.33
N PRO A 154 -6.36 10.57 -10.92
CA PRO A 154 -5.48 10.34 -12.06
C PRO A 154 -4.32 9.40 -11.75
N VAL A 155 -3.74 9.46 -10.54
CA VAL A 155 -2.57 8.66 -10.16
C VAL A 155 -2.92 7.17 -10.14
N HIS A 156 -4.02 6.79 -9.47
CA HIS A 156 -4.52 5.41 -9.52
C HIS A 156 -4.74 4.95 -10.95
N SER A 157 -5.38 5.78 -11.79
CA SER A 157 -5.66 5.42 -13.17
C SER A 157 -4.38 5.19 -13.98
N ILE A 158 -3.44 6.12 -13.91
CA ILE A 158 -2.21 6.08 -14.71
C ILE A 158 -1.30 4.92 -14.27
N LEU A 159 -1.03 4.79 -12.96
CA LEU A 159 -0.12 3.76 -12.46
C LEU A 159 -0.69 2.36 -12.67
N LEU A 160 -1.94 2.12 -12.25
CA LEU A 160 -2.57 0.81 -12.40
C LEU A 160 -2.81 0.45 -13.87
N GLY A 161 -3.06 1.43 -14.73
CA GLY A 161 -3.18 1.23 -16.18
C GLY A 161 -1.86 0.87 -16.84
N ALA A 162 -0.74 1.24 -16.22
CA ALA A 162 0.63 0.89 -16.63
C ALA A 162 1.16 -0.38 -15.93
N ASP A 163 0.31 -1.16 -15.25
CA ASP A 163 0.70 -2.34 -14.46
C ASP A 163 1.67 -2.02 -13.29
N ILE A 164 1.63 -0.79 -12.75
CA ILE A 164 2.43 -0.34 -11.60
C ILE A 164 1.59 -0.41 -10.34
N HIS A 165 1.99 -1.25 -9.38
CA HIS A 165 1.23 -1.46 -8.14
C HIS A 165 1.37 -0.28 -7.19
N ILE A 166 0.34 -0.04 -6.38
CA ILE A 166 0.31 1.05 -5.41
C ILE A 166 0.31 0.47 -4.00
N VAL A 167 1.07 1.06 -3.08
CA VAL A 167 1.02 0.71 -1.65
C VAL A 167 0.80 1.97 -0.83
N GLU A 168 -0.36 2.07 -0.18
CA GLU A 168 -0.76 3.22 0.62
C GLU A 168 -0.58 2.94 2.12
N HIS A 169 -0.63 4.01 2.93
CA HIS A 169 -0.46 3.94 4.37
C HIS A 169 0.84 3.24 4.82
N LEU A 170 1.93 3.43 4.07
CA LEU A 170 3.25 3.02 4.55
C LEU A 170 3.64 3.82 5.79
N CYS A 171 4.61 3.30 6.53
CA CYS A 171 5.18 3.99 7.67
C CYS A 171 6.68 3.71 7.77
N ASN A 172 7.38 4.53 8.56
CA ASN A 172 8.79 4.37 8.87
C ASN A 172 9.72 4.40 7.64
N ILE A 173 9.28 5.00 6.52
CA ILE A 173 10.13 5.21 5.33
C ILE A 173 11.32 6.13 5.67
N ALA A 174 11.17 7.00 6.68
CA ALA A 174 12.24 7.81 7.24
C ALA A 174 13.50 7.01 7.61
N SER A 175 13.35 5.74 8.03
CA SER A 175 14.46 4.89 8.48
C SER A 175 15.24 4.20 7.36
N LEU A 176 14.72 4.21 6.13
CA LEU A 176 15.37 3.56 5.00
C LEU A 176 16.48 4.44 4.43
N PRO A 177 17.55 3.87 3.84
CA PRO A 177 18.46 4.64 3.00
C PRO A 177 17.74 5.10 1.73
N ASP A 178 18.29 6.11 1.05
CA ASP A 178 17.73 6.60 -0.21
C ASP A 178 17.76 5.53 -1.32
N GLU A 179 18.78 4.66 -1.30
CA GLU A 179 18.96 3.56 -2.25
C GLU A 179 19.61 2.35 -1.54
N GLY A 180 19.53 1.17 -2.14
CA GLY A 180 20.21 -0.05 -1.66
C GLY A 180 19.38 -0.95 -0.74
N ALA A 181 18.13 -0.58 -0.44
CA ALA A 181 17.19 -1.46 0.25
C ALA A 181 16.43 -2.38 -0.73
N LYS A 182 15.93 -3.50 -0.22
CA LYS A 182 15.03 -4.43 -0.93
C LYS A 182 13.63 -4.40 -0.33
N PHE A 183 12.61 -4.07 -1.11
CA PHE A 183 11.24 -3.89 -0.64
C PHE A 183 10.33 -5.07 -0.99
N PHE A 184 9.40 -5.35 -0.09
CA PHE A 184 8.44 -6.45 -0.18
C PHE A 184 7.05 -5.95 0.23
N ALA A 185 6.06 -6.16 -0.63
CA ALA A 185 4.64 -5.85 -0.39
C ALA A 185 3.73 -6.91 -1.03
N VAL A 186 3.93 -8.17 -0.67
CA VAL A 186 3.19 -9.29 -1.26
C VAL A 186 1.82 -9.46 -0.58
N PRO A 187 0.69 -9.33 -1.30
CA PRO A 187 -0.64 -9.55 -0.76
C PRO A 187 -0.99 -11.04 -0.69
N VAL A 188 -2.05 -11.36 0.06
CA VAL A 188 -2.65 -12.70 0.01
C VAL A 188 -3.17 -12.96 -1.41
N LYS A 189 -2.94 -14.18 -1.92
CA LYS A 189 -3.34 -14.59 -3.26
C LYS A 189 -4.86 -14.84 -3.34
N VAL A 190 -5.65 -13.80 -3.60
CA VAL A 190 -7.11 -13.86 -3.66
C VAL A 190 -7.61 -13.50 -5.07
N LYS A 191 -8.48 -14.35 -5.64
CA LYS A 191 -9.12 -14.08 -6.94
C LYS A 191 -10.19 -13.00 -6.81
N THR A 192 -10.44 -12.27 -7.89
CA THR A 192 -11.51 -11.25 -8.00
C THR A 192 -11.43 -10.18 -6.90
N PHE A 193 -10.22 -9.86 -6.47
CA PHE A 193 -9.94 -8.88 -5.43
C PHE A 193 -8.89 -7.90 -5.95
N GLY A 194 -9.17 -6.61 -5.80
CA GLY A 194 -8.32 -5.54 -6.31
C GLY A 194 -7.27 -5.08 -5.32
N THR A 195 -7.57 -5.21 -4.02
CA THR A 195 -6.76 -4.64 -2.94
C THR A 195 -6.71 -5.62 -1.79
N PHE A 196 -5.65 -5.61 -0.98
CA PHE A 196 -5.65 -6.33 0.31
C PHE A 196 -4.53 -5.83 1.23
N PRO A 197 -4.71 -5.92 2.56
CA PRO A 197 -3.65 -5.55 3.49
C PRO A 197 -2.39 -6.39 3.29
N VAL A 198 -1.24 -5.73 3.40
CA VAL A 198 0.09 -6.33 3.29
C VAL A 198 0.91 -6.03 4.54
N ARG A 199 1.81 -6.94 4.89
CA ARG A 199 2.90 -6.63 5.82
C ARG A 199 4.07 -6.13 5.00
N ALA A 200 4.05 -4.86 4.60
CA ALA A 200 5.15 -4.26 3.87
C ALA A 200 6.42 -4.20 4.74
N PHE A 201 7.57 -4.53 4.16
CA PHE A 201 8.87 -4.40 4.83
C PHE A 201 10.00 -4.20 3.82
N ALA A 202 11.14 -3.72 4.33
CA ALA A 202 12.37 -3.62 3.56
C ALA A 202 13.54 -4.28 4.30
N ILE A 203 14.45 -4.86 3.54
CA ILE A 203 15.75 -5.34 4.03
C ILE A 203 16.78 -4.26 3.71
N VAL A 204 17.53 -3.85 4.73
CA VAL A 204 18.64 -2.88 4.63
C VAL A 204 19.94 -3.65 4.81
N GLY A 205 20.90 -3.44 3.89
CA GLY A 205 22.23 -4.06 3.90
C GLY A 205 23.21 -3.40 4.86
#